data_AF-A0AAE0IPG8-F1
#
_entry.id   AF-A0AAE0IPG8-F1
#
_cell.length_a   1.000
_cell.length_b   1.000
_cell.length_c   1.000
_cell.angle_alpha   90.00
_cell.angle_beta   90.00
_cell.angle_gamma   90.00
#
_symmetry.space_group_name_H-M   'P 1'
#
loop_
_entity.id
_entity.type
_entity.pdbx_description
1 polymer ?
#
loop_
_entity_poly.entity_id
_entity_poly.type
_entity_poly.pdbx_seq_one_letter_code
_entity_poly.pdbx_strand_id
1 'polypeptide(L)'
;MGNCCLGGGGRRSNHSSETSGSSYYDVHRHVDRYDHGGRTRYSSSQAANVVLAAPAPSHNRMGGRRPHAHYDQEGHYAAESIALTPRPGTTGQGGRDPPTMWAYSANPNFDHHDQNRFGRPRVPGNPDAGPARIITDRHQVVQGMSYHPDGDETNFVRAKRKHRRR
;
A
#
# COMPACT_ATOMS: atom_id res chain seq x y z
N MET A 1 13.59 -47.90 29.76
CA MET A 1 12.13 -47.70 29.63
C MET A 1 11.79 -46.38 30.32
N GLY A 2 11.20 -45.41 29.61
CA GLY A 2 10.82 -44.12 30.19
C GLY A 2 10.92 -42.96 29.18
N ASN A 3 10.00 -42.95 28.22
CA ASN A 3 9.78 -41.85 27.27
C ASN A 3 8.85 -40.82 27.94
N CYS A 4 9.20 -39.53 27.98
CA CYS A 4 8.26 -38.44 28.26
C CYS A 4 8.54 -37.26 27.33
N CYS A 5 7.76 -37.18 26.26
CA CYS A 5 7.65 -36.04 25.36
C CYS A 5 6.64 -35.04 25.94
N LEU A 6 7.02 -33.76 26.07
CA LEU A 6 6.13 -32.62 26.24
C LEU A 6 6.55 -31.65 25.12
N GLY A 7 5.72 -31.20 24.18
CA GLY A 7 4.31 -30.87 24.23
C GLY A 7 4.18 -29.51 23.54
N GLY A 8 4.39 -29.49 22.21
CA GLY A 8 4.40 -28.28 21.40
C GLY A 8 3.00 -27.70 21.24
N GLY A 9 2.69 -26.66 22.01
CA GLY A 9 1.47 -25.86 21.87
C GLY A 9 1.49 -25.01 20.61
N GLY A 10 1.16 -25.60 19.47
CA GLY A 10 0.90 -24.89 18.23
C GLY A 10 -0.37 -24.03 18.36
N ARG A 11 -0.18 -22.73 18.62
CA ARG A 11 -1.23 -21.71 18.46
C ARG A 11 -1.64 -21.66 16.98
N ARG A 12 -2.69 -22.38 16.62
CA ARG A 12 -3.37 -22.20 15.34
C ARG A 12 -4.11 -20.87 15.39
N SER A 13 -3.63 -19.90 14.63
CA SER A 13 -4.34 -18.64 14.38
C SER A 13 -5.68 -18.98 13.73
N ASN A 14 -6.78 -18.58 14.38
CA ASN A 14 -8.10 -18.57 13.77
C ASN A 14 -8.07 -17.58 12.59
N HIS A 15 -7.82 -18.07 11.37
CA HIS A 15 -8.29 -17.38 10.19
C HIS A 15 -9.81 -17.58 10.14
N SER A 16 -10.52 -16.66 10.80
CA SER A 16 -11.93 -16.43 10.57
C SER A 16 -12.13 -16.29 9.07
N SER A 17 -12.73 -17.31 8.47
CA SER A 17 -13.22 -17.28 7.10
C SER A 17 -14.39 -16.31 7.06
N GLU A 18 -14.09 -15.00 7.09
CA GLU A 18 -15.03 -13.97 6.69
C GLU A 18 -15.53 -14.35 5.30
N THR A 19 -16.83 -14.58 5.21
CA THR A 19 -17.62 -14.72 3.99
C THR A 19 -17.11 -13.72 2.95
N SER A 20 -16.24 -14.21 2.07
CA SER A 20 -15.40 -13.40 1.20
C SER A 20 -16.24 -12.80 0.08
N GLY A 21 -16.93 -11.71 0.38
CA GLY A 21 -17.34 -10.76 -0.64
C GLY A 21 -16.06 -10.13 -1.18
N SER A 22 -15.69 -10.42 -2.43
CA SER A 22 -14.50 -9.82 -3.02
C SER A 22 -14.67 -8.30 -3.04
N SER A 23 -13.88 -7.57 -2.26
CA SER A 23 -13.85 -6.11 -2.29
C SER A 23 -12.81 -5.61 -3.29
N TYR A 24 -13.03 -4.41 -3.80
CA TYR A 24 -12.12 -3.74 -4.73
C TYR A 24 -12.10 -2.24 -4.49
N TYR A 25 -11.01 -1.59 -4.91
CA TYR A 25 -10.85 -0.14 -4.93
C TYR A 25 -11.15 0.37 -6.32
N ASP A 26 -12.04 1.35 -6.42
CA ASP A 26 -12.41 2.00 -7.68
C ASP A 26 -11.52 3.24 -7.86
N VAL A 27 -10.62 3.20 -8.85
CA VAL A 27 -9.68 4.27 -9.17
C VAL A 27 -10.06 4.85 -10.52
N HIS A 28 -10.43 6.12 -10.54
CA HIS A 28 -10.66 6.86 -11.77
C HIS A 28 -9.29 7.19 -12.41
N ARG A 29 -9.15 6.99 -13.71
CA ARG A 29 -7.93 7.32 -14.45
C ARG A 29 -8.25 8.10 -15.72
N HIS A 30 -7.33 9.01 -16.06
CA HIS A 30 -7.13 9.53 -17.39
C HIS A 30 -6.47 8.45 -18.28
N VAL A 31 -6.97 8.34 -19.50
CA VAL A 31 -6.29 7.68 -20.61
C VAL A 31 -6.14 8.77 -21.67
N ASP A 32 -4.97 8.87 -22.30
CA ASP A 32 -4.62 9.98 -23.20
C ASP A 32 -5.71 10.31 -24.24
N ARG A 33 -6.07 11.60 -24.32
CA ARG A 33 -6.81 12.43 -25.31
C ARG A 33 -7.91 11.85 -26.22
N TYR A 34 -8.05 10.55 -26.43
CA TYR A 34 -8.95 9.95 -27.41
C TYR A 34 -9.75 8.75 -26.90
N ASP A 35 -9.66 8.39 -25.61
CA ASP A 35 -10.43 7.29 -25.05
C ASP A 35 -11.23 7.74 -23.81
N HIS A 36 -12.49 7.34 -23.76
CA HIS A 36 -13.44 7.84 -22.76
C HIS A 36 -13.02 7.40 -21.34
N GLY A 37 -13.07 8.34 -20.37
CA GLY A 37 -12.57 8.19 -18.99
C GLY A 37 -12.66 6.79 -18.39
N GLY A 38 -11.50 6.18 -18.12
CA GLY A 38 -11.38 4.81 -17.68
C GLY A 38 -11.51 4.66 -16.16
N ARG A 39 -12.15 3.57 -15.71
CA ARG A 39 -12.09 3.13 -14.31
C ARG A 39 -11.21 1.91 -14.19
N THR A 40 -10.18 1.99 -13.36
CA THR A 40 -9.37 0.82 -12.99
C THR A 40 -9.85 0.28 -11.64
N ARG A 41 -10.13 -1.02 -11.58
CA ARG A 41 -10.48 -1.70 -10.33
C ARG A 41 -9.29 -2.48 -9.83
N TYR A 42 -8.91 -2.26 -8.58
CA TYR A 42 -7.91 -3.07 -7.89
C TYR A 42 -8.60 -3.95 -6.87
N SER A 43 -8.55 -5.26 -7.04
CA SER A 43 -9.08 -6.16 -6.00
C SER A 43 -8.25 -6.02 -4.71
N SER A 44 -8.88 -6.18 -3.56
CA SER A 44 -8.14 -6.15 -2.28
C SER A 44 -7.08 -7.26 -2.21
N SER A 45 -7.32 -8.41 -2.83
CA SER A 45 -6.33 -9.49 -2.94
C SER A 45 -5.14 -9.10 -3.81
N GLN A 46 -5.37 -8.40 -4.94
CA GLN A 46 -4.28 -7.88 -5.75
C GLN A 46 -3.43 -6.87 -4.97
N ALA A 47 -4.06 -5.94 -4.24
CA ALA A 47 -3.33 -4.99 -3.41
C ALA A 47 -2.48 -5.70 -2.33
N ALA A 48 -3.06 -6.69 -1.65
CA ALA A 48 -2.34 -7.49 -0.67
C ALA A 48 -1.16 -8.26 -1.29
N ASN A 49 -1.34 -8.85 -2.48
CA ASN A 49 -0.27 -9.57 -3.17
C ASN A 49 0.89 -8.66 -3.59
N VAL A 50 0.60 -7.45 -4.08
CA VAL A 50 1.64 -6.45 -4.40
C VAL A 50 2.44 -6.09 -3.15
N VAL A 51 1.75 -5.84 -2.03
CA VAL A 51 2.41 -5.49 -0.77
C VAL A 51 3.25 -6.66 -0.22
N LEU A 52 2.73 -7.89 -0.31
CA LEU A 52 3.43 -9.09 0.14
C LEU A 52 4.73 -9.35 -0.65
N ALA A 53 4.73 -9.04 -1.95
CA ALA A 53 5.91 -9.21 -2.81
C ALA A 53 6.92 -8.06 -2.69
N ALA A 54 6.50 -6.91 -2.18
CA ALA A 54 7.34 -5.72 -2.06
C ALA A 54 8.23 -5.78 -0.80
N PRO A 55 9.42 -5.15 -0.81
CA PRO A 55 10.27 -5.05 0.36
C PRO A 55 9.56 -4.28 1.47
N ALA A 56 9.86 -4.64 2.72
CA ALA A 56 9.42 -3.86 3.86
C ALA A 56 9.94 -2.41 3.77
N PRO A 57 9.24 -1.43 4.34
CA PRO A 57 9.72 -0.06 4.31
C PRO A 57 11.07 0.08 4.98
N SER A 58 11.96 0.89 4.42
CA SER A 58 13.34 1.02 4.91
C SER A 58 13.71 2.45 5.30
N HIS A 59 12.85 3.43 5.03
CA HIS A 59 13.09 4.83 5.35
C HIS A 59 11.80 5.63 5.52
N ASN A 60 11.93 6.80 6.15
CA ASN A 60 10.79 7.68 6.49
C ASN A 60 10.65 8.88 5.56
N ARG A 61 11.39 8.88 4.45
CA ARG A 61 11.25 9.92 3.43
C ARG A 61 9.88 9.81 2.78
N MET A 62 9.22 10.94 2.54
CA MET A 62 7.95 11.00 1.80
C MET A 62 8.13 10.76 0.30
N GLY A 63 9.32 11.06 -0.23
CA GLY A 63 9.67 10.85 -1.64
C GLY A 63 10.89 9.94 -1.80
N GLY A 64 11.17 9.57 -3.04
CA GLY A 64 12.28 8.68 -3.38
C GLY A 64 11.84 7.23 -3.56
N ARG A 65 12.74 6.30 -3.20
CA ARG A 65 12.50 4.86 -3.31
C ARG A 65 11.21 4.44 -2.62
N ARG A 66 10.54 3.44 -3.17
CA ARG A 66 9.28 2.87 -2.66
C ARG A 66 9.53 1.49 -2.05
N PRO A 67 8.79 1.13 -1.00
CA PRO A 67 7.77 1.95 -0.33
C PRO A 67 8.37 3.12 0.46
N HIS A 68 7.65 4.24 0.50
CA HIS A 68 8.04 5.46 1.22
C HIS A 68 6.98 5.86 2.25
N ALA A 69 7.34 6.76 3.17
CA ALA A 69 6.42 7.20 4.22
C ALA A 69 5.21 7.94 3.63
N HIS A 70 4.02 7.63 4.17
CA HIS A 70 2.79 8.35 3.87
C HIS A 70 2.39 9.15 5.12
N TYR A 71 2.51 10.48 5.03
CA TYR A 71 2.18 11.39 6.12
C TYR A 71 0.73 11.88 6.10
N ASP A 72 -0.10 11.31 5.23
CA ASP A 72 -1.53 11.66 5.08
C ASP A 72 -1.80 13.17 5.07
N GLN A 73 -1.08 13.89 4.20
CA GLN A 73 -1.17 15.36 4.15
C GLN A 73 -2.57 15.84 3.76
N GLU A 74 -3.29 15.02 3.03
CA GLU A 74 -4.66 15.26 2.58
C GLU A 74 -5.72 14.85 3.61
N GLY A 75 -5.35 14.21 4.72
CA GLY A 75 -6.25 13.84 5.82
C GLY A 75 -7.23 12.71 5.49
N HIS A 76 -6.92 11.88 4.49
CA HIS A 76 -7.80 10.81 4.01
C HIS A 76 -7.80 9.57 4.92
N TYR A 77 -6.79 9.45 5.79
CA TYR A 77 -6.57 8.32 6.70
C TYR A 77 -6.37 8.77 8.14
N ALA A 78 -6.91 9.94 8.53
CA ALA A 78 -6.68 10.52 9.84
C ALA A 78 -7.12 9.58 10.99
N ALA A 79 -8.25 8.87 10.82
CA ALA A 79 -8.72 7.93 11.83
C ALA A 79 -7.82 6.68 11.92
N GLU A 80 -7.40 6.15 10.77
CA GLU A 80 -6.49 5.01 10.71
C GLU A 80 -5.11 5.37 11.28
N SER A 81 -4.57 6.55 10.96
CA SER A 81 -3.24 6.96 11.36
C SER A 81 -3.10 7.12 12.87
N ILE A 82 -4.13 7.61 13.56
CA ILE A 82 -4.18 7.77 15.03
C ILE A 82 -4.15 6.41 15.73
N ALA A 83 -4.78 5.39 15.15
CA ALA A 83 -4.82 4.05 15.73
C ALA A 83 -3.51 3.27 15.52
N LEU A 84 -2.62 3.76 14.67
CA LEU A 84 -1.39 3.07 14.29
C LEU A 84 -0.19 3.58 15.09
N THR A 85 0.69 2.66 15.46
CA THR A 85 1.94 3.00 16.12
C THR A 85 3.06 3.16 15.08
N PRO A 86 3.90 4.20 15.17
CA PRO A 86 5.09 4.31 14.32
C PRO A 86 6.01 3.09 14.46
N ARG A 87 6.86 2.85 13.48
CA ARG A 87 7.84 1.76 13.58
C ARG A 87 8.91 2.09 14.64
N PRO A 88 9.35 1.15 15.49
CA PRO A 88 10.42 1.42 16.44
C PRO A 88 11.67 1.99 15.77
N GLY A 89 12.24 3.04 16.36
CA GLY A 89 13.43 3.72 15.82
C GLY A 89 13.17 4.61 14.59
N THR A 90 11.91 4.78 14.16
CA THR A 90 11.60 5.77 13.12
C THR A 90 11.53 7.18 13.70
N THR A 91 12.30 8.08 13.12
CA THR A 91 12.19 9.52 13.33
C THR A 91 11.36 10.14 12.22
N GLY A 92 10.60 11.19 12.52
CA GLY A 92 9.89 11.92 11.48
C GLY A 92 10.84 12.77 10.63
N GLN A 93 10.38 13.13 9.44
CA GLN A 93 11.14 13.92 8.50
C GLN A 93 10.85 15.41 8.67
N GLY A 94 11.89 16.23 8.88
CA GLY A 94 11.77 17.70 8.85
C GLY A 94 10.86 18.27 9.95
N GLY A 95 11.01 17.77 11.19
CA GLY A 95 10.21 18.22 12.34
C GLY A 95 8.79 17.63 12.41
N ARG A 96 8.43 16.74 11.48
CA ARG A 96 7.18 15.98 11.55
C ARG A 96 7.28 14.86 12.57
N ASP A 97 6.12 14.35 12.98
CA ASP A 97 6.05 13.11 13.75
C ASP A 97 6.53 11.91 12.92
N PRO A 98 7.00 10.83 13.57
CA PRO A 98 7.32 9.58 12.89
C PRO A 98 6.12 9.06 12.07
N PRO A 99 6.33 8.59 10.83
CA PRO A 99 5.23 8.10 10.01
C PRO A 99 4.66 6.79 10.58
N THR A 100 3.33 6.67 10.52
CA THR A 100 2.60 5.46 10.90
C THR A 100 2.15 4.63 9.70
N MET A 101 2.30 5.19 8.49
CA MET A 101 1.86 4.57 7.23
C MET A 101 2.92 4.67 6.13
N TRP A 102 2.81 3.77 5.16
CA TRP A 102 3.69 3.70 3.99
C TRP A 102 2.89 3.53 2.70
N ALA A 103 3.42 4.12 1.62
CA ALA A 103 2.84 4.05 0.29
C ALA A 103 3.65 3.14 -0.62
N TYR A 104 2.98 2.17 -1.22
CA TYR A 104 3.49 1.26 -2.25
C TYR A 104 2.91 1.65 -3.60
N SER A 105 3.64 1.40 -4.69
CA SER A 105 3.05 1.42 -6.03
C SER A 105 1.91 0.40 -6.11
N ALA A 106 0.78 0.79 -6.71
CA ALA A 106 -0.30 -0.14 -7.03
C ALA A 106 -0.13 -0.80 -8.42
N ASN A 107 0.85 -0.38 -9.22
CA ASN A 107 1.15 -1.01 -10.50
C ASN A 107 1.76 -2.40 -10.25
N PRO A 108 1.09 -3.51 -10.67
CA PRO A 108 1.60 -4.85 -10.42
C PRO A 108 2.90 -5.17 -11.16
N ASN A 109 3.25 -4.41 -12.20
CA ASN A 109 4.47 -4.62 -12.99
C ASN A 109 5.62 -3.73 -12.54
N PHE A 110 5.43 -2.92 -11.49
CA PHE A 110 6.48 -2.07 -10.95
C PHE A 110 7.38 -2.88 -10.03
N ASP A 111 8.67 -2.93 -10.33
CA ASP A 111 9.65 -3.62 -9.50
C ASP A 111 10.11 -2.71 -8.34
N HIS A 112 9.79 -3.10 -7.11
CA HIS A 112 10.21 -2.34 -5.92
C HIS A 112 11.71 -2.43 -5.62
N HIS A 113 12.40 -3.42 -6.17
CA HIS A 113 13.84 -3.61 -6.01
C HIS A 113 14.63 -2.80 -7.05
N ASP A 114 14.12 -2.68 -8.27
CA ASP A 114 14.78 -1.96 -9.36
C ASP A 114 14.40 -0.47 -9.45
N GLN A 115 14.84 0.31 -8.46
CA GLN A 115 14.59 1.76 -8.45
C GLN A 115 15.85 2.57 -8.20
N ASN A 116 15.91 3.74 -8.83
CA ASN A 116 16.88 4.77 -8.50
C ASN A 116 16.51 5.51 -7.20
N ARG A 117 17.35 6.45 -6.73
CA ARG A 117 17.11 7.20 -5.48
C ARG A 117 15.81 8.02 -5.46
N PHE A 118 15.25 8.31 -6.64
CA PHE A 118 14.00 9.06 -6.81
C PHE A 118 12.78 8.15 -6.92
N GLY A 119 12.96 6.83 -6.81
CA GLY A 119 11.89 5.84 -6.91
C GLY A 119 11.41 5.59 -8.34
N ARG A 120 12.15 6.03 -9.35
CA ARG A 120 11.88 5.69 -10.75
C ARG A 120 12.58 4.38 -11.12
N PRO A 121 12.07 3.61 -12.09
CA PRO A 121 12.77 2.44 -12.62
C PRO A 121 14.19 2.80 -13.08
N ARG A 122 15.16 1.91 -12.87
CA ARG A 122 16.55 2.20 -13.31
C ARG A 122 16.72 1.98 -14.80
N VAL A 123 16.05 0.97 -15.34
CA VAL A 123 16.09 0.64 -16.76
C VAL A 123 15.02 1.46 -17.50
N PRO A 124 15.38 2.25 -18.52
CA PRO A 124 14.40 2.94 -19.36
C PRO A 124 13.42 1.94 -20.00
N GLY A 125 12.13 2.28 -20.00
CA GLY A 125 11.07 1.40 -20.52
C GLY A 125 10.49 0.42 -19.49
N ASN A 126 11.12 0.24 -18.32
CA ASN A 126 10.48 -0.48 -17.23
C ASN A 126 9.24 0.28 -16.73
N PRO A 127 8.19 -0.42 -16.26
CA PRO A 127 6.95 0.21 -15.83
C PRO A 127 7.18 1.18 -14.66
N ASP A 128 6.62 2.39 -14.76
CA ASP A 128 6.62 3.36 -13.66
C ASP A 128 5.66 2.96 -12.54
N ALA A 129 5.76 3.64 -11.38
CA ALA A 129 4.89 3.39 -10.23
C ALA A 129 3.39 3.66 -10.50
N GLY A 130 3.07 4.28 -11.64
CA GLY A 130 1.70 4.68 -11.99
C GLY A 130 1.11 5.72 -11.02
N PRO A 131 -0.19 6.04 -11.15
CA PRO A 131 -0.83 7.10 -10.37
C PRO A 131 -1.37 6.63 -9.00
N ALA A 132 -1.57 5.32 -8.82
CA ALA A 132 -2.20 4.78 -7.62
C ALA A 132 -1.18 4.24 -6.62
N ARG A 133 -1.52 4.37 -5.33
CA ARG A 133 -0.74 3.91 -4.19
C ARG A 133 -1.58 3.01 -3.30
N ILE A 134 -0.97 1.93 -2.81
CA ILE A 134 -1.51 1.12 -1.73
C ILE A 134 -0.95 1.67 -0.42
N ILE A 135 -1.82 2.02 0.52
CA ILE A 135 -1.44 2.59 1.82
C ILE A 135 -1.49 1.47 2.86
N THR A 136 -0.40 1.27 3.58
CA THR A 136 -0.26 0.22 4.60
C THR A 136 0.22 0.80 5.93
N ASP A 137 0.06 0.02 6.99
CA ASP A 137 0.78 0.23 8.24
C ASP A 137 2.21 -0.34 8.20
N ARG A 138 2.90 -0.35 9.35
CA ARG A 138 4.27 -0.88 9.50
C ARG A 138 4.37 -2.39 9.35
N HIS A 139 3.26 -3.10 9.52
CA HIS A 139 3.13 -4.54 9.41
C HIS A 139 2.63 -4.96 8.02
N GLN A 140 2.63 -4.03 7.06
CA GLN A 140 2.17 -4.27 5.69
C GLN A 140 0.68 -4.65 5.59
N VAL A 141 -0.12 -4.27 6.60
CA VAL A 141 -1.57 -4.40 6.56
C VAL A 141 -2.15 -3.24 5.76
N VAL A 142 -2.94 -3.54 4.74
CA VAL A 142 -3.56 -2.54 3.84
C VAL A 142 -4.63 -1.72 4.57
N GLN A 143 -4.42 -0.42 4.66
CA GLN A 143 -5.37 0.56 5.21
C GLN A 143 -6.28 1.12 4.11
N GLY A 144 -5.77 1.21 2.87
CA GLY A 144 -6.56 1.62 1.72
C GLY A 144 -5.74 1.84 0.46
N MET A 145 -6.31 2.58 -0.47
CA MET A 145 -5.64 3.01 -1.70
C MET A 145 -5.92 4.47 -1.97
N SER A 146 -4.90 5.17 -2.45
CA SER A 146 -5.00 6.56 -2.92
C SER A 146 -4.54 6.65 -4.37
N TYR A 147 -4.99 7.68 -5.08
CA TYR A 147 -4.53 7.92 -6.45
C TYR A 147 -4.53 9.41 -6.79
N HIS A 148 -3.71 9.78 -7.76
CA HIS A 148 -3.75 11.10 -8.39
C HIS A 148 -4.98 11.22 -9.30
N PRO A 149 -5.88 12.20 -9.06
CA PRO A 149 -6.98 12.51 -9.97
C PRO A 149 -6.50 12.93 -11.35
N ASP A 150 -7.44 12.93 -12.29
CA ASP A 150 -7.17 13.33 -13.67
C ASP A 150 -6.75 14.80 -13.74
N GLY A 151 -5.59 15.07 -14.35
CA GLY A 151 -5.01 16.41 -14.45
C GLY A 151 -4.35 16.93 -13.18
N ASP A 152 -4.24 16.11 -12.13
CA ASP A 152 -3.64 16.50 -10.85
C ASP A 152 -2.57 15.50 -10.39
N GLU A 153 -1.32 15.79 -10.77
CA GLU A 153 -0.15 15.00 -10.36
C GLU A 153 0.35 15.32 -8.95
N THR A 154 -0.29 16.27 -8.25
CA THR A 154 0.18 16.79 -6.96
C THR A 154 -0.62 16.25 -5.79
N ASN A 155 -1.93 16.15 -5.91
CA ASN A 155 -2.80 15.74 -4.82
C ASN A 155 -3.19 14.27 -4.95
N PHE A 156 -3.34 13.60 -3.81
CA PHE A 156 -3.96 12.30 -3.73
C PHE A 156 -5.42 12.40 -3.27
N VAL A 157 -6.27 11.52 -3.82
CA VAL A 157 -7.60 11.24 -3.29
C VAL A 157 -7.72 9.79 -2.88
N ARG A 158 -8.54 9.51 -1.86
CA ARG A 158 -8.82 8.15 -1.41
C ARG A 158 -9.73 7.42 -2.41
N ALA A 159 -9.33 6.23 -2.83
CA ALA A 159 -10.14 5.34 -3.65
C ALA A 159 -11.31 4.78 -2.83
N LYS A 160 -12.50 4.76 -3.43
CA LYS A 160 -13.68 4.16 -2.80
C LYS A 160 -13.53 2.64 -2.78
N ARG A 161 -13.60 2.04 -1.59
CA ARG A 161 -13.70 0.59 -1.43
C ARG A 161 -15.15 0.16 -1.68
N LYS A 162 -15.34 -0.82 -2.56
CA LYS A 162 -16.64 -1.39 -2.91
C LYS A 162 -16.63 -2.89 -2.69
N HIS A 163 -17.78 -3.45 -2.36
CA HIS A 163 -17.97 -4.90 -2.26
C HIS A 163 -18.71 -5.38 -3.50
N ARG A 164 -18.20 -6.46 -4.11
CA ARG A 164 -18.92 -7.11 -5.21
C ARG A 164 -20.14 -7.82 -4.62
N ARG A 165 -21.33 -7.35 -4.99
CA ARG A 165 -22.58 -8.06 -4.67
C ARG A 165 -22.58 -9.39 -5.42
N ARG A 166 -22.92 -10.46 -4.72
CA ARG A 166 -23.13 -11.79 -5.32
C ARG A 166 -24.44 -11.81 -6.08
#